data_AF-A0A208ZU71-F1
#
_entry.id   AF-A0A208ZU71-F1
#
_cell.length_a   1.000
_cell.length_b   1.000
_cell.length_c   1.000
_cell.angle_alpha   90.00
_cell.angle_beta   90.00
_cell.angle_gamma   90.00
#
_symmetry.space_group_name_H-M   'P 1'
#
loop_
_entity.id
_entity.type
_entity.pdbx_description
1 polymer ?
#
loop_
_entity_poly.entity_id
_entity_poly.type
_entity_poly.pdbx_seq_one_letter_code
_entity_poly.pdbx_strand_id
1 'polypeptide(L)'
;MSKLKYFFPDSQDFIDPSFDFVRETRNEHRVRQRDDHYPHEVFTRPYDGMLVSKAVVDGLGGGESKYTRAQRLRYFRNGMKHFFRLPDNMETMGDCGAFTYVNQDVPPYRVEEVIEFYETSRFNYGVSLDHIVFGYEKPGESFTGEVLAECRRRQDITLTLAQEFLTKSQRSCFTPFGVAHGWSKDSYRQSTEALLAMGYKSITMGGMVPLKTIQILETLEEIKPLLKSDTQVHLLGIARPESFVDFMRFGVTSIDSTTPLQQAFKDRKNNYHTPEGPAYTAVRVPQFDANPSLSRKIKSGAVDQDVARHLEKDALQALFEYDKGNLPLSQVLETVMVYERLHAGEKDAEKMRADYARTLGDRPWKQCPCNICKAIGINVIIFRGAERNRRRGFHNIQVLYNRLQRTLLQRSEEL
;
A
#
# COMPACT_ATOMS: atom_id res chain seq x y z
N MET A 1 22.35 7.67 13.93
CA MET A 1 21.90 7.11 12.63
C MET A 1 20.46 7.56 12.40
N SER A 2 20.05 7.88 11.16
CA SER A 2 18.66 8.26 10.88
C SER A 2 17.72 7.08 11.13
N LYS A 3 16.56 7.37 11.72
CA LYS A 3 15.49 6.41 11.97
C LYS A 3 14.85 5.99 10.64
N LEU A 4 14.60 4.69 10.42
CA LEU A 4 13.87 4.21 9.24
C LEU A 4 12.44 4.78 9.25
N LYS A 5 12.09 5.57 8.22
CA LYS A 5 10.78 6.21 8.08
C LYS A 5 9.84 5.43 7.18
N TYR A 6 8.54 5.45 7.48
CA TYR A 6 7.51 4.87 6.63
C TYR A 6 6.61 5.95 6.00
N PHE A 7 6.56 5.97 4.67
CA PHE A 7 5.62 6.78 3.89
C PHE A 7 4.44 5.93 3.43
N PHE A 8 3.21 6.40 3.62
CA PHE A 8 2.03 5.77 3.04
C PHE A 8 1.68 6.44 1.71
N PRO A 9 1.73 5.74 0.56
CA PRO A 9 1.30 6.31 -0.70
C PRO A 9 -0.22 6.52 -0.71
N ASP A 10 -0.67 7.67 -1.21
CA ASP A 10 -2.09 7.92 -1.39
C ASP A 10 -2.73 6.86 -2.30
N SER A 11 -3.87 6.34 -1.83
CA SER A 11 -4.67 5.37 -2.54
C SER A 11 -6.12 5.83 -2.75
N GLN A 12 -6.49 7.04 -2.30
CA GLN A 12 -7.86 7.52 -2.19
C GLN A 12 -8.83 6.60 -1.42
N ASP A 13 -8.29 5.88 -0.44
CA ASP A 13 -9.05 5.11 0.51
C ASP A 13 -9.33 5.92 1.78
N PHE A 14 -10.61 6.09 2.08
CA PHE A 14 -11.12 6.79 3.25
C PHE A 14 -12.19 5.93 3.91
N ILE A 15 -12.48 6.18 5.19
CA ILE A 15 -13.57 5.50 5.89
C ILE A 15 -14.66 6.49 6.29
N ASP A 16 -15.91 6.07 6.16
CA ASP A 16 -17.09 6.88 6.46
C ASP A 16 -17.48 6.72 7.93
N PRO A 17 -17.29 7.73 8.80
CA PRO A 17 -17.63 7.62 10.22
C PRO A 17 -19.13 7.41 10.49
N SER A 18 -20.01 7.71 9.53
CA SER A 18 -21.47 7.56 9.67
C SER A 18 -22.00 6.17 9.30
N PHE A 19 -21.15 5.25 8.84
CA PHE A 19 -21.60 3.95 8.34
C PHE A 19 -22.18 3.05 9.45
N ASP A 20 -23.41 2.60 9.26
CA ASP A 20 -24.09 1.63 10.12
C ASP A 20 -23.83 0.21 9.61
N PHE A 21 -23.08 -0.58 10.38
CA PHE A 21 -22.72 -1.95 10.00
C PHE A 21 -23.86 -2.97 10.12
N VAL A 22 -24.95 -2.64 10.83
CA VAL A 22 -26.13 -3.50 10.96
C VAL A 22 -27.08 -3.24 9.80
N ARG A 23 -27.33 -1.96 9.49
CA ARG A 23 -28.22 -1.56 8.39
C ARG A 23 -27.53 -1.52 7.02
N GLU A 24 -26.20 -1.52 6.99
CA GLU A 24 -25.36 -1.33 5.79
C GLU A 24 -25.64 0.01 5.08
N THR A 25 -26.01 1.04 5.85
CA THR A 25 -26.36 2.38 5.36
C THR A 25 -25.34 3.42 5.79
N ARG A 26 -25.35 4.57 5.11
CA ARG A 26 -24.54 5.75 5.45
C ARG A 26 -25.40 7.01 5.42
N ASN A 27 -24.88 8.10 5.96
CA ASN A 27 -25.51 9.40 5.83
C ASN A 27 -25.65 9.79 4.34
N GLU A 28 -26.88 10.07 3.90
CA GLU A 28 -27.21 10.43 2.51
C GLU A 28 -26.58 11.76 2.08
N HIS A 29 -26.29 12.65 3.03
CA HIS A 29 -25.67 13.95 2.78
C HIS A 29 -24.14 13.93 2.82
N ARG A 30 -23.54 12.75 3.00
CA ARG A 30 -22.09 12.58 3.05
C ARG A 30 -21.40 13.04 1.76
N VAL A 31 -20.37 13.85 1.93
CA VAL A 31 -19.43 14.22 0.87
C VAL A 31 -18.13 13.44 1.03
N ARG A 32 -17.89 12.49 0.11
CA ARG A 32 -16.69 11.65 0.10
C ARG A 32 -15.41 12.50 0.23
N GLN A 33 -14.42 12.00 0.96
CA GLN A 33 -13.14 12.65 1.28
C GLN A 33 -13.23 13.87 2.21
N ARG A 34 -14.32 14.66 2.17
CA ARG A 34 -14.52 15.79 3.09
C ARG A 34 -15.00 15.33 4.46
N ASP A 35 -15.99 14.46 4.47
CA ASP A 35 -16.60 13.94 5.70
C ASP A 35 -16.01 12.58 6.10
N ASP A 36 -15.13 12.02 5.27
CA ASP A 36 -14.44 10.77 5.55
C ASP A 36 -13.13 10.97 6.29
N HIS A 37 -12.68 9.93 6.97
CA HIS A 37 -11.40 9.91 7.67
C HIS A 37 -10.29 9.19 6.89
N TYR A 38 -9.11 9.79 6.89
CA TYR A 38 -7.84 9.19 6.53
C TYR A 38 -7.28 8.33 7.67
N PRO A 39 -6.28 7.44 7.42
CA PRO A 39 -5.67 6.64 8.49
C PRO A 39 -5.14 7.49 9.66
N HIS A 40 -4.52 8.63 9.37
CA HIS A 40 -3.94 9.54 10.37
C HIS A 40 -4.97 10.38 11.13
N GLU A 41 -6.24 10.31 10.74
CA GLU A 41 -7.36 10.87 11.52
C GLU A 41 -7.99 9.81 12.45
N VAL A 42 -7.72 8.52 12.19
CA VAL A 42 -8.20 7.39 13.00
C VAL A 42 -7.17 6.97 14.05
N PHE A 43 -5.89 7.08 13.71
CA PHE A 43 -4.76 6.77 14.57
C PHE A 43 -3.82 7.97 14.68
N THR A 44 -3.27 8.21 15.87
CA THR A 44 -2.40 9.37 16.13
C THR A 44 -1.18 9.43 15.20
N ARG A 45 -0.58 8.29 14.87
CA ARG A 45 0.59 8.22 13.98
C ARG A 45 0.72 6.83 13.33
N PRO A 46 0.04 6.58 12.20
CA PRO A 46 0.09 5.30 11.47
C PRO A 46 1.26 5.21 10.47
N TYR A 47 1.99 6.31 10.25
CA TYR A 47 3.17 6.43 9.37
C TYR A 47 3.91 7.74 9.68
N ASP A 48 5.10 7.93 9.11
CA ASP A 48 5.90 9.16 9.26
C ASP A 48 5.61 10.20 8.18
N GLY A 49 5.10 9.78 7.03
CA GLY A 49 4.78 10.69 5.95
C GLY A 49 3.82 10.10 4.93
N MET A 50 3.47 10.91 3.94
CA MET A 50 2.60 10.52 2.83
C MET A 50 3.31 10.75 1.49
N LEU A 51 3.19 9.76 0.61
CA LEU A 51 3.70 9.84 -0.76
C LEU A 51 2.54 10.07 -1.73
N VAL A 52 2.70 10.97 -2.70
CA VAL A 52 1.68 11.22 -3.74
C VAL A 52 2.30 11.24 -5.11
N SER A 53 1.70 10.48 -6.01
CA SER A 53 2.15 10.35 -7.38
C SER A 53 1.48 11.36 -8.31
N LYS A 54 2.29 12.06 -9.12
CA LYS A 54 1.82 12.95 -10.20
C LYS A 54 0.87 12.22 -11.14
N ALA A 55 1.23 11.03 -11.63
CA ALA A 55 0.37 10.27 -12.54
C ALA A 55 -1.00 9.92 -11.93
N VAL A 56 -1.06 9.71 -10.61
CA VAL A 56 -2.33 9.47 -9.91
C VAL A 56 -3.19 10.74 -9.83
N VAL A 57 -2.57 11.90 -9.61
CA VAL A 57 -3.25 13.20 -9.51
C VAL A 57 -3.64 13.74 -10.89
N ASP A 58 -2.70 13.83 -11.83
CA ASP A 58 -2.91 14.47 -13.12
C ASP A 58 -3.53 13.52 -14.16
N GLY A 59 -3.31 12.21 -14.03
CA GLY A 59 -3.60 11.25 -15.10
C GLY A 59 -2.57 11.32 -16.23
N LEU A 60 -2.66 10.40 -17.19
CA LEU A 60 -1.79 10.37 -18.36
C LEU A 60 -2.47 11.00 -19.57
N GLY A 61 -1.91 12.10 -20.11
CA GLY A 61 -2.23 12.57 -21.47
C GLY A 61 -3.72 12.72 -21.81
N GLY A 62 -4.57 13.10 -20.85
CA GLY A 62 -6.03 13.21 -21.03
C GLY A 62 -6.87 11.99 -20.60
N GLY A 63 -6.26 10.92 -20.12
CA GLY A 63 -6.95 9.76 -19.52
C GLY A 63 -7.58 10.05 -18.15
N GLU A 64 -8.41 9.12 -17.67
CA GLU A 64 -9.08 9.24 -16.36
C GLU A 64 -8.05 9.24 -15.21
N SER A 65 -7.85 10.41 -14.61
CA SER A 65 -7.19 10.52 -13.31
C SER A 65 -8.05 9.89 -12.22
N LYS A 66 -7.42 9.35 -11.17
CA LYS A 66 -8.17 8.96 -9.97
C LYS A 66 -8.83 10.17 -9.31
N TYR A 67 -8.26 11.36 -9.51
CA TYR A 67 -8.78 12.62 -9.00
C TYR A 67 -9.72 13.27 -10.02
N THR A 68 -10.95 13.55 -9.59
CA THR A 68 -11.86 14.40 -10.37
C THR A 68 -11.26 15.78 -10.58
N ARG A 69 -11.70 16.50 -11.63
CA ARG A 69 -11.24 17.87 -11.90
C ARG A 69 -11.38 18.79 -10.69
N ALA A 70 -12.50 18.71 -9.97
CA ALA A 70 -12.73 19.51 -8.76
C ALA A 70 -11.75 19.16 -7.64
N GLN A 71 -11.44 17.87 -7.44
CA GLN A 71 -10.44 17.45 -6.46
C GLN A 71 -9.04 17.96 -6.83
N ARG A 72 -8.63 17.90 -8.11
CA ARG A 72 -7.32 18.41 -8.57
C ARG A 72 -7.17 19.92 -8.34
N LEU A 73 -8.17 20.71 -8.73
CA LEU A 73 -8.15 22.16 -8.52
C LEU A 73 -8.03 22.51 -7.02
N ARG A 74 -8.77 21.79 -6.17
CA ARG A 74 -8.65 21.97 -4.72
C ARG A 74 -7.30 21.49 -4.19
N TYR A 75 -6.75 20.39 -4.71
CA TYR A 75 -5.43 19.87 -4.35
C TYR A 75 -4.35 20.92 -4.59
N PHE A 76 -4.25 21.45 -5.80
CA PHE A 76 -3.24 22.47 -6.13
C PHE A 76 -3.45 23.79 -5.39
N ARG A 77 -4.71 24.21 -5.17
CA ARG A 77 -5.01 25.41 -4.38
C ARG A 77 -4.60 25.28 -2.92
N ASN A 78 -4.86 24.12 -2.32
CA ASN A 78 -4.66 23.90 -0.89
C ASN A 78 -3.23 23.44 -0.58
N GLY A 79 -2.54 22.82 -1.54
CA GLY A 79 -1.30 22.09 -1.31
C GLY A 79 -1.51 20.78 -0.55
N MET A 80 -0.44 19.98 -0.50
CA MET A 80 -0.44 18.61 0.03
C MET A 80 -0.98 18.51 1.46
N LYS A 81 -0.35 19.24 2.41
CA LYS A 81 -0.69 19.13 3.85
C LYS A 81 -2.16 19.47 4.13
N HIS A 82 -2.66 20.57 3.57
CA HIS A 82 -4.03 21.00 3.86
C HIS A 82 -5.08 20.17 3.11
N PHE A 83 -4.81 19.72 1.87
CA PHE A 83 -5.75 18.89 1.12
C PHE A 83 -5.99 17.53 1.81
N PHE A 84 -4.94 16.92 2.32
CA PHE A 84 -4.99 15.62 3.02
C PHE A 84 -5.19 15.74 4.53
N ARG A 85 -5.26 16.96 5.08
CA ARG A 85 -5.37 17.22 6.53
C ARG A 85 -4.25 16.56 7.34
N LEU A 86 -3.04 16.57 6.79
CA LEU A 86 -1.87 15.98 7.44
C LEU A 86 -1.46 16.79 8.68
N PRO A 87 -1.15 16.13 9.80
CA PRO A 87 -0.46 16.74 10.93
C PRO A 87 0.87 17.40 10.53
N ASP A 88 1.26 18.46 11.24
CA ASP A 88 2.46 19.25 10.90
C ASP A 88 3.75 18.43 10.90
N ASN A 89 3.82 17.40 11.76
CA ASN A 89 4.96 16.52 11.93
C ASN A 89 5.06 15.41 10.88
N MET A 90 4.11 15.30 9.94
CA MET A 90 4.20 14.35 8.82
C MET A 90 4.93 14.96 7.63
N GLU A 91 5.86 14.17 7.09
CA GLU A 91 6.60 14.52 5.89
C GLU A 91 5.82 14.18 4.62
N THR A 92 6.18 14.82 3.53
CA THR A 92 5.50 14.67 2.24
C THR A 92 6.51 14.39 1.13
N MET A 93 6.22 13.37 0.32
CA MET A 93 7.07 12.95 -0.80
C MET A 93 6.28 12.90 -2.10
N GLY A 94 6.81 13.53 -3.14
CA GLY A 94 6.27 13.47 -4.50
C GLY A 94 6.94 12.37 -5.31
N ASP A 95 6.13 11.61 -6.04
CA ASP A 95 6.57 10.60 -7.02
C ASP A 95 6.01 10.93 -8.41
N CYS A 96 6.69 10.53 -9.48
CA CYS A 96 6.23 10.75 -10.85
C CYS A 96 5.14 9.74 -11.26
N GLY A 97 5.10 8.57 -10.62
CA GLY A 97 4.14 7.50 -10.90
C GLY A 97 4.51 6.59 -12.06
N ALA A 98 5.80 6.24 -12.19
CA ALA A 98 6.34 5.48 -13.32
C ALA A 98 5.65 4.15 -13.62
N PHE A 99 5.02 3.52 -12.62
CA PHE A 99 4.17 2.35 -12.83
C PHE A 99 3.03 2.58 -13.83
N THR A 100 2.52 3.81 -13.92
CA THR A 100 1.35 4.14 -14.75
C THR A 100 1.71 4.20 -16.23
N TYR A 101 2.94 4.60 -16.57
CA TYR A 101 3.41 4.78 -17.94
C TYR A 101 4.51 3.80 -18.36
N VAL A 102 4.70 2.70 -17.63
CA VAL A 102 5.79 1.75 -17.88
C VAL A 102 5.78 1.07 -19.27
N ASN A 103 4.63 1.08 -19.93
CA ASN A 103 4.44 0.56 -21.28
C ASN A 103 4.67 1.60 -22.38
N GLN A 104 4.98 2.85 -22.01
CA GLN A 104 5.41 3.87 -22.96
C GLN A 104 6.89 3.68 -23.29
N ASP A 105 7.32 4.20 -24.43
CA ASP A 105 8.73 4.16 -24.82
C ASP A 105 9.58 5.12 -24.00
N VAL A 106 9.03 6.30 -23.68
CA VAL A 106 9.65 7.33 -22.85
C VAL A 106 8.64 7.85 -21.82
N PRO A 107 9.08 8.44 -20.69
CA PRO A 107 8.15 9.06 -19.75
C PRO A 107 7.33 10.18 -20.41
N PRO A 108 6.03 10.30 -20.08
CA PRO A 108 5.09 11.23 -20.73
C PRO A 108 5.20 12.67 -20.26
N TYR A 109 6.10 12.96 -19.33
CA TYR A 109 6.24 14.27 -18.69
C TYR A 109 7.61 14.85 -18.99
N ARG A 110 7.69 16.18 -19.01
CA ARG A 110 8.96 16.89 -18.92
C ARG A 110 9.39 17.02 -17.47
N VAL A 111 10.71 17.17 -17.27
CA VAL A 111 11.29 17.41 -15.94
C VAL A 111 10.68 18.63 -15.26
N GLU A 112 10.43 19.71 -16.00
CA GLU A 112 9.82 20.93 -15.44
C GLU A 112 8.40 20.70 -14.93
N GLU A 113 7.60 19.89 -15.63
CA GLU A 113 6.21 19.59 -15.22
C GLU A 113 6.16 18.77 -13.92
N VAL A 114 7.21 17.98 -13.66
CA VAL A 114 7.37 17.21 -12.41
C VAL A 114 7.81 18.13 -11.28
N ILE A 115 8.78 19.02 -11.54
CA ILE A 115 9.23 20.04 -10.56
C ILE A 115 8.06 20.97 -10.19
N GLU A 116 7.33 21.50 -11.17
CA GLU A 116 6.17 22.37 -10.95
C GLU A 116 5.09 21.67 -10.11
N PHE A 117 4.81 20.40 -10.40
CA PHE A 117 3.90 19.59 -9.59
C PHE A 117 4.38 19.53 -8.14
N TYR A 118 5.68 19.31 -7.91
CA TYR A 118 6.21 19.20 -6.55
C TYR A 118 6.21 20.52 -5.78
N GLU A 119 6.58 21.62 -6.44
CA GLU A 119 6.60 22.96 -5.85
C GLU A 119 5.19 23.46 -5.53
N THR A 120 4.26 23.34 -6.48
CA THR A 120 2.86 23.75 -6.31
C THR A 120 2.20 22.97 -5.18
N SER A 121 2.54 21.68 -5.05
CA SER A 121 2.06 20.81 -3.98
C SER A 121 2.76 21.04 -2.63
N ARG A 122 3.93 21.70 -2.64
CA ARG A 122 4.76 22.01 -1.46
C ARG A 122 5.28 20.76 -0.74
N PHE A 123 5.85 19.82 -1.49
CA PHE A 123 6.44 18.62 -0.89
C PHE A 123 7.74 18.92 -0.12
N ASN A 124 8.08 18.05 0.83
CA ASN A 124 9.40 18.04 1.46
C ASN A 124 10.44 17.36 0.58
N TYR A 125 10.03 16.32 -0.15
CA TYR A 125 10.87 15.49 -1.01
C TYR A 125 10.27 15.33 -2.40
N GLY A 126 11.10 15.31 -3.45
CA GLY A 126 10.66 15.10 -4.83
C GLY A 126 11.52 14.07 -5.55
N VAL A 127 10.91 13.00 -6.03
CA VAL A 127 11.59 11.93 -6.77
C VAL A 127 11.76 12.31 -8.23
N SER A 128 12.98 12.19 -8.77
CA SER A 128 13.31 12.50 -10.16
C SER A 128 12.48 11.67 -11.13
N LEU A 129 12.13 12.24 -12.28
CA LEU A 129 11.42 11.52 -13.34
C LEU A 129 12.24 10.30 -13.81
N ASP A 130 11.62 9.12 -13.80
CA ASP A 130 12.29 7.86 -14.12
C ASP A 130 11.48 7.00 -15.10
N HIS A 131 12.14 5.96 -15.61
CA HIS A 131 11.53 4.92 -16.42
C HIS A 131 11.88 3.54 -15.85
N ILE A 132 10.87 2.84 -15.31
CA ILE A 132 11.10 1.60 -14.57
C ILE A 132 11.74 0.52 -15.44
N VAL A 133 12.84 -0.04 -14.96
CA VAL A 133 13.39 -1.31 -15.44
C VAL A 133 12.68 -2.45 -14.71
N PHE A 134 11.86 -3.22 -15.43
CA PHE A 134 11.31 -4.46 -14.90
C PHE A 134 12.14 -5.64 -15.38
N GLY A 135 12.93 -6.19 -14.47
CA GLY A 135 13.73 -7.37 -14.71
C GLY A 135 14.81 -7.45 -13.64
N TYR A 136 15.12 -8.65 -13.19
CA TYR A 136 16.25 -8.89 -12.31
C TYR A 136 16.83 -10.27 -12.61
N GLU A 137 18.10 -10.30 -12.95
CA GLU A 137 18.85 -11.50 -13.27
C GLU A 137 18.82 -12.45 -12.07
N LYS A 138 18.44 -13.70 -12.34
CA LYS A 138 18.50 -14.75 -11.34
C LYS A 138 19.89 -15.38 -11.34
N PRO A 139 20.26 -16.10 -10.27
CA PRO A 139 21.47 -16.89 -10.27
C PRO A 139 21.56 -17.80 -11.51
N GLY A 140 22.61 -17.63 -12.31
CA GLY A 140 22.83 -18.38 -13.55
C GLY A 140 22.09 -17.86 -14.79
N GLU A 141 21.30 -16.80 -14.67
CA GLU A 141 20.68 -16.09 -15.80
C GLU A 141 21.43 -14.77 -16.04
N SER A 142 21.66 -14.42 -17.29
CA SER A 142 22.11 -13.08 -17.69
C SER A 142 21.24 -12.59 -18.84
N PHE A 143 20.76 -11.37 -18.74
CA PHE A 143 19.99 -10.77 -19.81
C PHE A 143 20.92 -10.51 -21.00
N THR A 144 20.43 -10.81 -22.21
CA THR A 144 21.15 -10.61 -23.47
C THR A 144 20.20 -10.07 -24.53
N GLY A 145 20.76 -9.61 -25.66
CA GLY A 145 19.97 -9.13 -26.80
C GLY A 145 19.04 -7.97 -26.45
N GLU A 146 17.81 -8.02 -26.95
CA GLU A 146 16.81 -6.97 -26.80
C GLU A 146 16.44 -6.67 -25.34
N VAL A 147 16.40 -7.69 -24.48
CA VAL A 147 16.07 -7.52 -23.06
C VAL A 147 17.11 -6.65 -22.36
N LEU A 148 18.39 -6.94 -22.56
CA LEU A 148 19.48 -6.15 -21.98
C LEU A 148 19.54 -4.74 -22.58
N ALA A 149 19.31 -4.62 -23.90
CA ALA A 149 19.25 -3.33 -24.59
C ALA A 149 18.14 -2.44 -24.01
N GLU A 150 16.95 -2.99 -23.77
CA GLU A 150 15.84 -2.26 -23.17
C GLU A 150 16.12 -1.86 -21.72
N CYS A 151 16.72 -2.75 -20.92
CA CYS A 151 17.10 -2.43 -19.54
C CYS A 151 18.10 -1.27 -19.48
N ARG A 152 19.13 -1.28 -20.34
CA ARG A 152 20.10 -0.20 -20.48
C ARG A 152 19.44 1.09 -20.94
N ARG A 153 18.63 1.05 -22.01
CA ARG A 153 17.90 2.21 -22.53
C ARG A 153 17.09 2.93 -21.45
N ARG A 154 16.33 2.19 -20.64
CA ARG A 154 15.53 2.76 -19.55
C ARG A 154 16.39 3.32 -18.41
N GLN A 155 17.50 2.66 -18.07
CA GLN A 155 18.45 3.17 -17.09
C GLN A 155 19.11 4.47 -17.59
N ASP A 156 19.53 4.53 -18.85
CA ASP A 156 20.14 5.71 -19.47
C ASP A 156 19.16 6.90 -19.51
N ILE A 157 17.90 6.64 -19.87
CA ILE A 157 16.82 7.64 -19.80
C ILE A 157 16.68 8.15 -18.36
N THR A 158 16.59 7.25 -17.38
CA THR A 158 16.44 7.61 -15.97
C THR A 158 17.59 8.47 -15.48
N LEU A 159 18.84 8.10 -15.78
CA LEU A 159 20.03 8.86 -15.36
C LEU A 159 20.12 10.22 -16.05
N THR A 160 19.77 10.29 -17.34
CA THR A 160 19.73 11.55 -18.10
C THR A 160 18.71 12.51 -17.50
N LEU A 161 17.49 12.03 -17.23
CA LEU A 161 16.43 12.82 -16.61
C LEU A 161 16.76 13.19 -15.17
N ALA A 162 17.45 12.33 -14.41
CA ALA A 162 17.91 12.64 -13.06
C ALA A 162 18.95 13.78 -13.05
N GLN A 163 19.88 13.81 -14.00
CA GLN A 163 20.85 14.91 -14.12
C GLN A 163 20.16 16.25 -14.44
N GLU A 164 19.20 16.22 -15.36
CA GLU A 164 18.39 17.39 -15.71
C GLU A 164 17.54 17.87 -14.52
N PHE A 165 16.87 16.94 -13.83
CA PHE A 165 16.06 17.22 -12.64
C PHE A 165 16.87 17.85 -11.52
N LEU A 166 18.06 17.33 -11.22
CA LEU A 166 18.93 17.89 -10.18
C LEU A 166 19.33 19.34 -10.51
N THR A 167 19.67 19.60 -11.77
CA THR A 167 20.08 20.93 -12.23
C THR A 167 18.92 21.92 -12.15
N LYS A 168 17.73 21.53 -12.61
CA LYS A 168 16.56 22.41 -12.65
C LYS A 168 15.91 22.63 -11.28
N SER A 169 16.05 21.68 -10.34
CA SER A 169 15.46 21.76 -9.00
C SER A 169 16.34 22.43 -7.93
N GLN A 170 17.52 22.98 -8.29
CA GLN A 170 18.46 23.58 -7.33
C GLN A 170 17.85 24.69 -6.46
N ARG A 171 16.82 25.38 -6.95
CA ARG A 171 16.13 26.47 -6.25
C ARG A 171 14.75 26.06 -5.70
N SER A 172 14.38 24.80 -5.87
CA SER A 172 13.09 24.30 -5.43
C SER A 172 13.00 24.15 -3.92
N CYS A 173 11.78 24.16 -3.39
CA CYS A 173 11.53 24.08 -1.95
C CYS A 173 11.59 22.65 -1.37
N PHE A 174 11.89 21.65 -2.20
CA PHE A 174 11.96 20.24 -1.83
C PHE A 174 13.38 19.69 -1.99
N THR A 175 13.71 18.63 -1.25
CA THR A 175 14.97 17.91 -1.45
C THR A 175 14.82 16.88 -2.58
N PRO A 176 15.66 16.92 -3.63
CA PRO A 176 15.55 16.01 -4.76
C PRO A 176 16.11 14.62 -4.43
N PHE A 177 15.37 13.58 -4.83
CA PHE A 177 15.79 12.17 -4.78
C PHE A 177 16.04 11.67 -6.20
N GLY A 178 17.22 11.12 -6.45
CA GLY A 178 17.54 10.47 -7.73
C GLY A 178 17.12 9.01 -7.73
N VAL A 179 16.52 8.51 -8.81
CA VAL A 179 16.05 7.12 -8.89
C VAL A 179 17.13 6.22 -9.48
N ALA A 180 17.57 5.23 -8.72
CA ALA A 180 18.40 4.14 -9.20
C ALA A 180 17.52 2.98 -9.68
N HIS A 181 17.72 2.56 -10.92
CA HIS A 181 17.15 1.34 -11.49
C HIS A 181 18.27 0.39 -11.92
N GLY A 182 17.94 -0.89 -11.98
CA GLY A 182 18.86 -1.93 -12.41
C GLY A 182 18.15 -3.25 -12.61
N TRP A 183 18.86 -4.19 -13.22
CA TRP A 183 18.43 -5.57 -13.46
C TRP A 183 19.36 -6.60 -12.82
N SER A 184 20.30 -6.15 -12.00
CA SER A 184 21.23 -6.96 -11.22
C SER A 184 21.82 -6.08 -10.13
N LYS A 185 22.42 -6.67 -9.09
CA LYS A 185 23.11 -5.89 -8.04
C LYS A 185 24.17 -4.95 -8.61
N ASP A 186 24.90 -5.38 -9.65
CA ASP A 186 25.96 -4.59 -10.28
C ASP A 186 25.41 -3.40 -11.08
N SER A 187 24.30 -3.59 -11.81
CA SER A 187 23.66 -2.48 -12.54
C SER A 187 22.99 -1.47 -11.60
N TYR A 188 22.43 -1.91 -10.48
CA TYR A 188 21.98 -1.00 -9.41
C TYR A 188 23.13 -0.23 -8.78
N ARG A 189 24.27 -0.89 -8.55
CA ARG A 189 25.49 -0.24 -8.07
C ARG A 189 25.95 0.85 -9.03
N GLN A 190 26.07 0.55 -10.32
CA GLN A 190 26.44 1.53 -11.35
C GLN A 190 25.47 2.73 -11.39
N SER A 191 24.16 2.48 -11.32
CA SER A 191 23.16 3.55 -11.26
C SER A 191 23.31 4.42 -10.01
N THR A 192 23.57 3.80 -8.86
CA THR A 192 23.82 4.51 -7.59
C THR A 192 25.10 5.35 -7.66
N GLU A 193 26.21 4.79 -8.17
CA GLU A 193 27.48 5.50 -8.38
C GLU A 193 27.30 6.73 -9.27
N ALA A 194 26.56 6.57 -10.38
CA ALA A 194 26.24 7.68 -11.27
C ALA A 194 25.48 8.80 -10.54
N LEU A 195 24.40 8.48 -9.81
CA LEU A 195 23.63 9.48 -9.06
C LEU A 195 24.46 10.21 -7.99
N LEU A 196 25.32 9.48 -7.27
CA LEU A 196 26.23 10.07 -6.29
C LEU A 196 27.25 11.02 -6.96
N ALA A 197 27.76 10.63 -8.13
CA ALA A 197 28.66 11.46 -8.92
C ALA A 197 27.99 12.73 -9.46
N MET A 198 26.68 12.69 -9.78
CA MET A 198 25.90 13.87 -10.14
C MET A 198 25.74 14.86 -8.98
N GLY A 199 25.89 14.38 -7.73
CA GLY A 199 25.76 15.18 -6.51
C GLY A 199 24.49 14.92 -5.69
N TYR A 200 23.71 13.87 -6.01
CA TYR A 200 22.59 13.47 -5.18
C TYR A 200 23.06 13.03 -3.79
N LYS A 201 22.37 13.49 -2.75
CA LYS A 201 22.50 12.98 -1.38
C LYS A 201 21.39 12.01 -0.99
N SER A 202 20.33 11.98 -1.80
CA SER A 202 19.15 11.19 -1.57
C SER A 202 18.87 10.33 -2.80
N ILE A 203 18.78 9.03 -2.60
CA ILE A 203 18.63 8.02 -3.64
C ILE A 203 17.38 7.21 -3.35
N THR A 204 16.62 6.96 -4.40
CA THR A 204 15.47 6.07 -4.38
C THR A 204 15.81 4.81 -5.16
N MET A 205 15.52 3.65 -4.61
CA MET A 205 15.66 2.37 -5.28
C MET A 205 14.32 2.01 -5.95
N GLY A 206 14.26 2.17 -7.28
CA GLY A 206 13.10 1.84 -8.10
C GLY A 206 13.11 0.38 -8.57
N GLY A 207 12.02 -0.09 -9.19
CA GLY A 207 11.99 -1.42 -9.85
C GLY A 207 12.01 -2.64 -8.92
N MET A 208 12.05 -2.44 -7.60
CA MET A 208 12.26 -3.51 -6.62
C MET A 208 10.99 -4.29 -6.21
N VAL A 209 9.79 -3.76 -6.49
CA VAL A 209 8.51 -4.37 -6.08
C VAL A 209 8.36 -5.87 -6.42
N PRO A 210 8.71 -6.36 -7.63
CA PRO A 210 8.60 -7.78 -7.97
C PRO A 210 9.70 -8.66 -7.34
N LEU A 211 10.72 -8.07 -6.72
CA LEU A 211 11.88 -8.81 -6.22
C LEU A 211 11.58 -9.55 -4.92
N LYS A 212 12.25 -10.70 -4.76
CA LYS A 212 12.30 -11.41 -3.48
C LYS A 212 13.16 -10.64 -2.50
N THR A 213 12.87 -10.79 -1.21
CA THR A 213 13.63 -10.16 -0.12
C THR A 213 15.14 -10.38 -0.25
N ILE A 214 15.58 -11.61 -0.57
CA ILE A 214 17.02 -11.92 -0.74
C ILE A 214 17.68 -11.07 -1.84
N GLN A 215 17.00 -10.85 -2.97
CA GLN A 215 17.52 -10.06 -4.09
C GLN A 215 17.64 -8.57 -3.72
N ILE A 216 16.68 -8.06 -2.93
CA ILE A 216 16.72 -6.70 -2.40
C ILE A 216 17.92 -6.55 -1.45
N LEU A 217 18.12 -7.52 -0.54
CA LEU A 217 19.23 -7.48 0.42
C LEU A 217 20.60 -7.58 -0.28
N GLU A 218 20.77 -8.45 -1.27
CA GLU A 218 21.98 -8.54 -2.08
C GLU A 218 22.30 -7.22 -2.80
N THR A 219 21.27 -6.57 -3.35
CA THR A 219 21.44 -5.25 -3.99
C THR A 219 21.83 -4.18 -2.98
N LEU A 220 21.17 -4.16 -1.82
CA LEU A 220 21.45 -3.20 -0.75
C LEU A 220 22.86 -3.38 -0.15
N GLU A 221 23.32 -4.62 -0.01
CA GLU A 221 24.68 -4.94 0.40
C GLU A 221 25.71 -4.44 -0.62
N GLU A 222 25.44 -4.65 -1.91
CA GLU A 222 26.33 -4.23 -3.00
C GLU A 222 26.52 -2.71 -3.07
N ILE A 223 25.47 -1.92 -2.81
CA ILE A 223 25.56 -0.45 -2.81
C ILE A 223 26.07 0.15 -1.50
N LYS A 224 26.01 -0.60 -0.39
CA LYS A 224 26.35 -0.10 0.95
C LYS A 224 27.71 0.60 1.03
N PRO A 225 28.81 0.10 0.41
CA PRO A 225 30.12 0.76 0.47
C PRO A 225 30.15 2.16 -0.16
N LEU A 226 29.17 2.50 -1.00
CA LEU A 226 29.07 3.81 -1.67
C LEU A 226 28.39 4.86 -0.80
N LEU A 227 27.61 4.42 0.20
CA LEU A 227 26.73 5.29 0.97
C LEU A 227 27.52 5.98 2.10
N LYS A 228 27.39 7.31 2.16
CA LYS A 228 27.92 8.12 3.26
C LYS A 228 26.93 8.16 4.43
N SER A 229 27.38 8.66 5.58
CA SER A 229 26.53 8.80 6.76
C SER A 229 25.36 9.77 6.58
N ASP A 230 25.49 10.73 5.66
CA ASP A 230 24.43 11.69 5.29
C ASP A 230 23.62 11.25 4.05
N THR A 231 23.94 10.11 3.43
CA THR A 231 23.18 9.59 2.28
C THR A 231 21.83 9.04 2.74
N GLN A 232 20.75 9.51 2.10
CA GLN A 232 19.39 8.99 2.31
C GLN A 232 19.07 7.96 1.24
N VAL A 233 18.66 6.77 1.64
CA VAL A 233 18.17 5.73 0.73
C VAL A 233 16.69 5.47 1.01
N HIS A 234 15.87 5.49 -0.04
CA HIS A 234 14.44 5.18 -0.02
C HIS A 234 14.14 3.92 -0.85
N LEU A 235 13.30 3.01 -0.36
CA LEU A 235 12.83 1.85 -1.14
C LEU A 235 11.41 2.07 -1.65
N LEU A 236 11.21 2.08 -2.98
CA LEU A 236 9.89 2.28 -3.57
C LEU A 236 9.00 1.03 -3.50
N GLY A 237 7.83 1.18 -2.88
CA GLY A 237 6.79 0.15 -2.82
C GLY A 237 7.14 -1.08 -1.98
N ILE A 238 8.16 -1.01 -1.12
CA ILE A 238 8.64 -2.11 -0.29
C ILE A 238 8.27 -1.90 1.18
N ALA A 239 7.50 -2.85 1.72
CA ALA A 239 7.42 -3.05 3.17
C ALA A 239 7.56 -4.55 3.47
N ARG A 240 8.66 -4.90 4.16
CA ARG A 240 9.00 -6.27 4.60
C ARG A 240 9.40 -6.20 6.07
N PRO A 241 8.42 -6.30 7.01
CA PRO A 241 8.69 -6.14 8.45
C PRO A 241 9.84 -7.01 8.96
N GLU A 242 9.94 -8.23 8.44
CA GLU A 242 10.99 -9.21 8.75
C GLU A 242 12.40 -8.74 8.37
N SER A 243 12.53 -7.76 7.48
CA SER A 243 13.83 -7.27 6.96
C SER A 243 14.13 -5.83 7.36
N PHE A 244 13.35 -5.20 8.24
CA PHE A 244 13.60 -3.83 8.68
C PHE A 244 14.99 -3.66 9.32
N VAL A 245 15.45 -4.66 10.09
CA VAL A 245 16.80 -4.65 10.68
C VAL A 245 17.87 -4.65 9.58
N ASP A 246 17.74 -5.53 8.59
CA ASP A 246 18.69 -5.63 7.48
C ASP A 246 18.68 -4.37 6.62
N PHE A 247 17.50 -3.84 6.28
CA PHE A 247 17.36 -2.57 5.54
C PHE A 247 18.12 -1.44 6.23
N MET A 248 17.93 -1.31 7.55
CA MET A 248 18.64 -0.33 8.35
C MET A 248 20.15 -0.56 8.40
N ARG A 249 20.59 -1.81 8.54
CA ARG A 249 22.03 -2.18 8.51
C ARG A 249 22.66 -1.74 7.19
N PHE A 250 21.96 -1.98 6.08
CA PHE A 250 22.39 -1.60 4.73
C PHE A 250 22.14 -0.12 4.38
N GLY A 251 21.72 0.72 5.32
CA GLY A 251 21.67 2.18 5.14
C GLY A 251 20.36 2.71 4.55
N VAL A 252 19.30 1.89 4.48
CA VAL A 252 17.96 2.37 4.13
C VAL A 252 17.45 3.32 5.22
N THR A 253 16.95 4.48 4.79
CA THR A 253 16.48 5.55 5.67
C THR A 253 14.97 5.73 5.59
N SER A 254 14.33 5.31 4.50
CA SER A 254 12.88 5.34 4.37
C SER A 254 12.35 4.28 3.41
N ILE A 255 11.07 3.97 3.54
CA ILE A 255 10.33 3.06 2.67
C ILE A 255 8.93 3.64 2.40
N ASP A 256 8.30 3.22 1.32
CA ASP A 256 6.86 3.38 1.15
C ASP A 256 6.15 2.06 0.82
N SER A 257 4.88 1.96 1.19
CA SER A 257 4.07 0.81 0.81
C SER A 257 2.57 1.03 1.03
N THR A 258 1.77 0.59 0.07
CA THR A 258 0.31 0.39 0.21
C THR A 258 -0.06 -1.07 0.49
N THR A 259 0.91 -1.98 0.57
CA THR A 259 0.70 -3.42 0.71
C THR A 259 -0.21 -3.79 1.89
N PRO A 260 -0.03 -3.25 3.12
CA PRO A 260 -0.89 -3.61 4.25
C PRO A 260 -2.37 -3.28 4.02
N LEU A 261 -2.65 -2.15 3.37
CA LEU A 261 -3.98 -1.74 2.99
C LEU A 261 -4.55 -2.67 1.92
N GLN A 262 -3.79 -2.90 0.84
CA GLN A 262 -4.24 -3.74 -0.25
C GLN A 262 -4.51 -5.18 0.19
N GLN A 263 -3.67 -5.76 1.05
CA GLN A 263 -3.84 -7.13 1.54
C GLN A 263 -5.17 -7.31 2.32
N ALA A 264 -5.69 -6.26 2.94
CA ALA A 264 -6.97 -6.33 3.63
C ALA A 264 -8.15 -6.71 2.71
N PHE A 265 -8.05 -6.47 1.40
CA PHE A 265 -9.14 -6.72 0.45
C PHE A 265 -8.74 -7.27 -0.93
N LYS A 266 -7.45 -7.43 -1.23
CA LYS A 266 -6.95 -8.11 -2.43
C LYS A 266 -6.33 -9.47 -2.14
N ASP A 267 -5.84 -9.70 -0.92
CA ASP A 267 -5.27 -10.99 -0.54
C ASP A 267 -6.39 -12.01 -0.24
N ARG A 268 -6.11 -13.29 -0.48
CA ARG A 268 -7.05 -14.37 -0.19
C ARG A 268 -7.07 -14.74 1.30
N LYS A 269 -5.91 -14.69 1.98
CA LYS A 269 -5.69 -15.24 3.32
C LYS A 269 -5.07 -14.25 4.32
N ASN A 270 -4.23 -13.33 3.88
CA ASN A 270 -3.51 -12.41 4.75
C ASN A 270 -4.27 -11.09 4.91
N ASN A 271 -5.51 -11.13 5.42
CA ASN A 271 -6.36 -9.94 5.42
C ASN A 271 -6.22 -9.10 6.69
N TYR A 272 -6.03 -9.72 7.85
CA TYR A 272 -5.95 -9.05 9.13
C TYR A 272 -4.56 -9.29 9.74
N HIS A 273 -3.76 -8.24 9.82
CA HIS A 273 -2.39 -8.33 10.34
C HIS A 273 -2.41 -8.28 11.87
N THR A 274 -1.42 -8.91 12.49
CA THR A 274 -1.23 -8.94 13.95
C THR A 274 0.08 -8.24 14.31
N PRO A 275 0.24 -7.70 15.53
CA PRO A 275 1.52 -7.16 15.97
C PRO A 275 2.63 -8.23 15.95
N GLU A 276 2.36 -9.40 16.53
CA GLU A 276 3.21 -10.59 16.46
C GLU A 276 2.51 -11.73 15.69
N GLY A 277 3.29 -12.52 14.95
CA GLY A 277 2.79 -13.74 14.30
C GLY A 277 2.13 -13.57 12.93
N PRO A 278 1.48 -14.65 12.44
CA PRO A 278 0.90 -14.69 11.10
C PRO A 278 -0.45 -13.98 11.03
N ALA A 279 -0.73 -13.42 9.85
CA ALA A 279 -2.01 -12.79 9.56
C ALA A 279 -3.19 -13.77 9.64
N TYR A 280 -4.39 -13.22 9.78
CA TYR A 280 -5.65 -13.94 9.79
C TYR A 280 -6.44 -13.70 8.50
N THR A 281 -7.24 -14.69 8.14
CA THR A 281 -8.14 -14.65 6.99
C THR A 281 -9.46 -14.03 7.38
N ALA A 282 -9.91 -13.03 6.63
CA ALA A 282 -11.22 -12.43 6.87
C ALA A 282 -12.34 -13.35 6.38
N VAL A 283 -13.41 -13.47 7.17
CA VAL A 283 -14.56 -14.33 6.88
C VAL A 283 -15.40 -13.69 5.77
N ARG A 284 -15.55 -14.34 4.62
CA ARG A 284 -16.23 -13.77 3.46
C ARG A 284 -17.73 -13.89 3.59
N VAL A 285 -18.40 -12.74 3.54
CA VAL A 285 -19.86 -12.63 3.48
C VAL A 285 -20.21 -11.62 2.40
N PRO A 286 -19.99 -11.96 1.11
CA PRO A 286 -20.31 -11.05 0.01
C PRO A 286 -21.78 -10.62 0.04
N GLN A 287 -22.08 -9.46 -0.55
CA GLN A 287 -23.47 -9.01 -0.76
C GLN A 287 -24.05 -9.74 -1.98
N PHE A 288 -25.22 -10.37 -1.83
CA PHE A 288 -25.83 -11.17 -2.89
C PHE A 288 -26.14 -10.35 -4.16
N ASP A 289 -26.51 -9.08 -3.99
CA ASP A 289 -26.88 -8.16 -5.04
C ASP A 289 -25.70 -7.33 -5.59
N ALA A 290 -24.66 -7.11 -4.79
CA ALA A 290 -23.50 -6.28 -5.16
C ALA A 290 -22.24 -7.09 -5.52
N ASN A 291 -22.18 -8.41 -5.30
CA ASN A 291 -21.07 -9.24 -5.73
C ASN A 291 -21.23 -9.69 -7.20
N PRO A 292 -20.32 -9.36 -8.12
CA PRO A 292 -20.50 -9.67 -9.55
C PRO A 292 -20.63 -11.15 -9.88
N SER A 293 -19.91 -12.03 -9.15
CA SER A 293 -19.96 -13.48 -9.36
C SER A 293 -21.30 -14.05 -8.91
N LEU A 294 -21.74 -13.68 -7.69
CA LEU A 294 -23.00 -14.14 -7.13
C LEU A 294 -24.20 -13.56 -7.90
N SER A 295 -24.16 -12.28 -8.27
CA SER A 295 -25.16 -11.63 -9.13
C SER A 295 -25.31 -12.35 -10.48
N ARG A 296 -24.20 -12.82 -11.08
CA ARG A 296 -24.24 -13.62 -12.32
C ARG A 296 -24.91 -14.97 -12.12
N LYS A 297 -24.59 -15.69 -11.03
CA LYS A 297 -25.20 -16.99 -10.69
C LYS A 297 -26.70 -16.87 -10.43
N ILE A 298 -27.13 -15.79 -9.77
CA ILE A 298 -28.55 -15.49 -9.54
C ILE A 298 -29.27 -15.22 -10.86
N LYS A 299 -28.70 -14.33 -11.69
CA LYS A 299 -29.28 -13.99 -13.01
C LYS A 299 -29.36 -15.18 -13.96
N SER A 300 -28.44 -16.15 -13.85
CA SER A 300 -28.46 -17.37 -14.65
C SER A 300 -29.38 -18.47 -14.09
N GLY A 301 -30.04 -18.25 -12.95
CA GLY A 301 -30.86 -19.26 -12.26
C GLY A 301 -30.07 -20.38 -11.59
N ALA A 302 -28.73 -20.28 -11.52
CA ALA A 302 -27.89 -21.28 -10.87
C ALA A 302 -27.95 -21.21 -9.34
N VAL A 303 -28.35 -20.05 -8.81
CA VAL A 303 -28.58 -19.79 -7.39
C VAL A 303 -29.92 -19.09 -7.24
N ASP A 304 -30.78 -19.61 -6.37
CA ASP A 304 -32.04 -18.94 -6.02
C ASP A 304 -31.78 -17.67 -5.22
N GLN A 305 -32.43 -16.56 -5.60
CA GLN A 305 -32.22 -15.26 -5.00
C GLN A 305 -32.66 -15.22 -3.53
N ASP A 306 -33.79 -15.82 -3.20
CA ASP A 306 -34.29 -15.85 -1.83
C ASP A 306 -33.40 -16.71 -0.95
N VAL A 307 -32.93 -17.86 -1.46
CA VAL A 307 -31.93 -18.68 -0.74
C VAL A 307 -30.67 -17.88 -0.46
N ALA A 308 -30.12 -17.16 -1.46
CA ALA A 308 -28.92 -16.34 -1.27
C ALA A 308 -29.13 -15.24 -0.21
N ARG A 309 -30.29 -14.56 -0.26
CA ARG A 309 -30.66 -13.51 0.69
C ARG A 309 -30.78 -14.02 2.12
N HIS A 310 -31.43 -15.17 2.34
CA HIS A 310 -31.57 -15.76 3.67
C HIS A 310 -30.23 -16.23 4.23
N LEU A 311 -29.45 -16.98 3.44
CA LEU A 311 -28.16 -17.50 3.89
C LEU A 311 -27.15 -16.38 4.20
N GLU A 312 -27.16 -15.29 3.43
CA GLU A 312 -26.34 -14.11 3.75
C GLU A 312 -26.74 -13.48 5.09
N LYS A 313 -28.04 -13.29 5.30
CA LYS A 313 -28.58 -12.72 6.53
C LYS A 313 -28.23 -13.59 7.74
N ASP A 314 -28.39 -14.90 7.61
CA ASP A 314 -28.08 -15.86 8.66
C ASP A 314 -26.59 -15.86 8.98
N ALA A 315 -25.71 -15.82 7.97
CA ALA A 315 -24.27 -15.72 8.17
C ALA A 315 -23.86 -14.44 8.92
N LEU A 316 -24.41 -13.28 8.54
CA LEU A 316 -24.15 -12.01 9.24
C LEU A 316 -24.66 -12.04 10.67
N GLN A 317 -25.90 -12.49 10.87
CA GLN A 317 -26.51 -12.55 12.19
C GLN A 317 -25.73 -13.50 13.10
N ALA A 318 -25.30 -14.66 12.60
CA ALA A 318 -24.49 -15.61 13.35
C ALA A 318 -23.15 -15.02 13.77
N LEU A 319 -22.48 -14.27 12.90
CA LEU A 319 -21.25 -13.55 13.24
C LEU A 319 -21.48 -12.49 14.33
N PHE A 320 -22.56 -11.71 14.23
CA PHE A 320 -22.88 -10.70 15.24
C PHE A 320 -23.23 -11.30 16.61
N GLU A 321 -24.02 -12.37 16.65
CA GLU A 321 -24.34 -13.08 17.90
C GLU A 321 -23.11 -13.79 18.48
N TYR A 322 -22.22 -14.33 17.62
CA TYR A 322 -20.94 -14.87 18.05
C TYR A 322 -20.06 -13.81 18.73
N ASP A 323 -20.01 -12.60 18.18
CA ASP A 323 -19.24 -11.49 18.76
C ASP A 323 -19.74 -11.04 20.13
N LYS A 324 -21.04 -11.21 20.38
CA LYS A 324 -21.69 -10.96 21.69
C LYS A 324 -21.53 -12.12 22.67
N GLY A 325 -21.07 -13.28 22.22
CA GLY A 325 -20.95 -14.49 23.04
C GLY A 325 -22.22 -15.35 23.09
N ASN A 326 -23.21 -15.07 22.24
CA ASN A 326 -24.51 -15.75 22.24
C ASN A 326 -24.54 -17.02 21.37
N LEU A 327 -23.51 -17.24 20.54
CA LEU A 327 -23.36 -18.46 19.73
C LEU A 327 -22.00 -19.13 19.98
N PRO A 328 -21.92 -20.47 19.99
CA PRO A 328 -20.66 -21.19 20.05
C PRO A 328 -19.96 -21.22 18.68
N LEU A 329 -18.64 -21.45 18.68
CA LEU A 329 -17.80 -21.46 17.47
C LEU A 329 -18.30 -22.45 16.40
N SER A 330 -18.70 -23.65 16.81
CA SER A 330 -19.15 -24.70 15.90
C SER A 330 -20.38 -24.27 15.09
N GLN A 331 -21.33 -23.58 15.73
CA GLN A 331 -22.56 -23.13 15.07
C GLN A 331 -22.28 -21.98 14.09
N VAL A 332 -21.56 -20.94 14.52
CA VAL A 332 -21.24 -19.81 13.61
C VAL A 332 -20.41 -20.26 12.42
N LEU A 333 -19.45 -21.18 12.63
CA LEU A 333 -18.62 -21.70 11.56
C LEU A 333 -19.49 -22.45 10.55
N GLU A 334 -20.38 -23.34 10.99
CA GLU A 334 -21.23 -24.07 10.05
C GLU A 334 -22.17 -23.14 9.29
N THR A 335 -22.82 -22.17 9.94
CA THR A 335 -23.69 -21.18 9.26
C THR A 335 -22.93 -20.39 8.18
N VAL A 336 -21.73 -19.90 8.50
CA VAL A 336 -20.87 -19.19 7.54
C VAL A 336 -20.45 -20.11 6.40
N MET A 337 -20.10 -21.37 6.69
CA MET A 337 -19.68 -22.33 5.69
C MET A 337 -20.81 -22.72 4.72
N VAL A 338 -22.06 -22.76 5.18
CA VAL A 338 -23.23 -22.94 4.30
C VAL A 338 -23.29 -21.80 3.26
N TYR A 339 -23.11 -20.55 3.68
CA TYR A 339 -23.08 -19.43 2.74
C TYR A 339 -21.84 -19.44 1.84
N GLU A 340 -20.66 -19.80 2.37
CA GLU A 340 -19.43 -19.93 1.59
C GLU A 340 -19.57 -20.95 0.45
N ARG A 341 -20.18 -22.12 0.72
CA ARG A 341 -20.47 -23.14 -0.31
C ARG A 341 -21.37 -22.60 -1.42
N LEU A 342 -22.38 -21.78 -1.08
CA LEU A 342 -23.27 -21.18 -2.07
C LEU A 342 -22.50 -20.25 -3.03
N HIS A 343 -21.69 -19.32 -2.49
CA HIS A 343 -21.07 -18.28 -3.32
C HIS A 343 -19.75 -18.74 -3.97
N ALA A 344 -18.92 -19.52 -3.28
CA ALA A 344 -17.61 -19.98 -3.76
C ALA A 344 -17.60 -21.42 -4.31
N GLY A 345 -18.58 -22.24 -3.94
CA GLY A 345 -18.64 -23.67 -4.28
C GLY A 345 -17.91 -24.56 -3.27
N GLU A 346 -18.28 -25.84 -3.22
CA GLU A 346 -17.84 -26.81 -2.19
C GLU A 346 -16.31 -26.87 -2.03
N LYS A 347 -15.59 -26.98 -3.15
CA LYS A 347 -14.14 -27.14 -3.16
C LYS A 347 -13.40 -25.94 -2.56
N ASP A 348 -13.85 -24.72 -2.84
CA ASP A 348 -13.19 -23.53 -2.30
C ASP A 348 -13.65 -23.22 -0.88
N ALA A 349 -14.90 -23.54 -0.53
CA ALA A 349 -15.38 -23.49 0.85
C ALA A 349 -14.52 -24.38 1.77
N GLU A 350 -14.30 -25.65 1.40
CA GLU A 350 -13.55 -26.58 2.24
C GLU A 350 -12.11 -26.10 2.49
N LYS A 351 -11.46 -25.49 1.50
CA LYS A 351 -10.11 -24.90 1.66
C LYS A 351 -10.06 -23.75 2.66
N MET A 352 -11.17 -23.03 2.86
CA MET A 352 -11.26 -21.87 3.75
C MET A 352 -11.70 -22.26 5.16
N ARG A 353 -12.28 -23.45 5.36
CA ARG A 353 -12.86 -23.89 6.64
C ARG A 353 -11.87 -23.78 7.80
N ALA A 354 -10.64 -24.28 7.62
CA ALA A 354 -9.61 -24.21 8.65
C ALA A 354 -9.18 -22.76 8.97
N ASP A 355 -9.06 -21.91 7.94
CA ASP A 355 -8.68 -20.51 8.11
C ASP A 355 -9.78 -19.70 8.84
N TYR A 356 -11.06 -19.97 8.53
CA TYR A 356 -12.20 -19.39 9.23
C TYR A 356 -12.30 -19.89 10.67
N ALA A 357 -12.14 -21.20 10.89
CA ALA A 357 -12.13 -21.80 12.22
C ALA A 357 -11.04 -21.19 13.10
N ARG A 358 -9.82 -21.03 12.58
CA ARG A 358 -8.71 -20.35 13.28
C ARG A 358 -9.08 -18.91 13.61
N THR A 359 -9.55 -18.14 12.63
CA THR A 359 -9.85 -16.71 12.85
C THR A 359 -10.96 -16.53 13.88
N LEU A 360 -12.05 -17.28 13.76
CA LEU A 360 -13.18 -17.20 14.69
C LEU A 360 -12.82 -17.78 16.06
N GLY A 361 -11.99 -18.82 16.14
CA GLY A 361 -11.55 -19.42 17.38
C GLY A 361 -10.62 -18.51 18.19
N ASP A 362 -9.59 -17.96 17.55
CA ASP A 362 -8.60 -17.10 18.21
C ASP A 362 -9.18 -15.72 18.58
N ARG A 363 -10.22 -15.25 17.87
CA ARG A 363 -10.87 -13.94 18.07
C ARG A 363 -9.88 -12.76 18.13
N PRO A 364 -8.97 -12.60 17.14
CA PRO A 364 -7.88 -11.64 17.23
C PRO A 364 -8.34 -10.17 17.32
N TRP A 365 -9.55 -9.86 16.86
CA TRP A 365 -10.13 -8.51 16.96
C TRP A 365 -10.53 -8.14 18.40
N LYS A 366 -10.89 -9.11 19.25
CA LYS A 366 -11.20 -8.87 20.67
C LYS A 366 -9.94 -8.58 21.49
N GLN A 367 -8.80 -9.12 21.05
CA GLN A 367 -7.51 -8.95 21.72
C GLN A 367 -6.78 -7.66 21.27
N CYS A 368 -7.19 -7.07 20.15
CA CYS A 368 -6.53 -5.89 19.60
C CYS A 368 -7.01 -4.60 20.27
N PRO A 369 -6.10 -3.78 20.84
CA PRO A 369 -6.49 -2.57 21.56
C PRO A 369 -6.74 -1.35 20.65
N CYS A 370 -6.63 -1.50 19.32
CA CYS A 370 -6.69 -0.38 18.39
C CYS A 370 -8.11 0.22 18.28
N ASN A 371 -8.19 1.50 17.91
CA ASN A 371 -9.44 2.24 17.82
C ASN A 371 -10.47 1.56 16.91
N ILE A 372 -10.02 0.98 15.79
CA ILE A 372 -10.91 0.31 14.83
C ILE A 372 -11.49 -0.98 15.43
N CYS A 373 -10.66 -1.89 15.92
CA CYS A 373 -11.12 -3.18 16.45
C CYS A 373 -12.06 -3.00 17.65
N LYS A 374 -11.75 -2.03 18.52
CA LYS A 374 -12.64 -1.65 19.63
C LYS A 374 -13.98 -1.09 19.15
N ALA A 375 -13.97 -0.25 18.13
CA ALA A 375 -15.17 0.43 17.65
C ALA A 375 -16.13 -0.50 16.88
N ILE A 376 -15.61 -1.38 16.03
CA ILE A 376 -16.45 -2.15 15.10
C ILE A 376 -16.53 -3.66 15.42
N GLY A 377 -15.76 -4.12 16.40
CA GLY A 377 -15.77 -5.52 16.85
C GLY A 377 -15.50 -6.48 15.69
N ILE A 378 -16.31 -7.55 15.60
CA ILE A 378 -16.16 -8.58 14.56
C ILE A 378 -16.22 -8.04 13.13
N ASN A 379 -16.83 -6.87 12.90
CA ASN A 379 -16.90 -6.29 11.55
C ASN A 379 -15.51 -6.08 10.92
N VAL A 380 -14.45 -5.92 11.72
CA VAL A 380 -13.09 -5.81 11.18
C VAL A 380 -12.64 -7.10 10.48
N ILE A 381 -13.12 -8.28 10.90
CA ILE A 381 -12.76 -9.56 10.28
C ILE A 381 -13.75 -10.05 9.24
N ILE A 382 -14.88 -9.36 9.04
CA ILE A 382 -15.82 -9.71 7.98
C ILE A 382 -15.31 -9.09 6.66
N PHE A 383 -15.10 -9.93 5.66
CA PHE A 383 -14.78 -9.50 4.30
C PHE A 383 -16.09 -9.20 3.57
N ARG A 384 -16.50 -7.94 3.64
CA ARG A 384 -17.77 -7.45 3.08
C ARG A 384 -17.78 -5.92 2.96
N GLY A 385 -18.04 -5.43 1.75
CA GLY A 385 -18.17 -4.00 1.48
C GLY A 385 -16.89 -3.19 1.72
N ALA A 386 -16.87 -1.95 1.27
CA ALA A 386 -15.69 -1.11 1.37
C ALA A 386 -15.38 -0.67 2.81
N GLU A 387 -16.39 -0.41 3.63
CA GLU A 387 -16.22 0.20 4.95
C GLU A 387 -15.57 -0.72 5.99
N ARG A 388 -15.81 -2.03 5.91
CA ARG A 388 -15.09 -3.03 6.73
C ARG A 388 -13.68 -3.26 6.20
N ASN A 389 -13.59 -3.44 4.88
CA ASN A 389 -12.34 -3.77 4.19
C ASN A 389 -11.28 -2.66 4.34
N ARG A 390 -11.64 -1.39 4.15
CA ARG A 390 -10.73 -0.26 4.34
C ARG A 390 -10.34 -0.05 5.80
N ARG A 391 -11.28 -0.20 6.75
CA ARG A 391 -10.98 -0.15 8.19
C ARG A 391 -10.00 -1.24 8.61
N ARG A 392 -10.18 -2.47 8.13
CA ARG A 392 -9.19 -3.55 8.31
C ARG A 392 -7.84 -3.17 7.70
N GLY A 393 -7.84 -2.54 6.53
CA GLY A 393 -6.62 -2.01 5.92
C GLY A 393 -5.93 -0.92 6.75
N PHE A 394 -6.68 0.01 7.34
CA PHE A 394 -6.13 1.04 8.23
C PHE A 394 -5.52 0.41 9.49
N HIS A 395 -6.18 -0.61 10.06
CA HIS A 395 -5.61 -1.43 11.11
C HIS A 395 -4.28 -2.07 10.67
N ASN A 396 -4.22 -2.66 9.47
CA ASN A 396 -2.98 -3.26 8.95
C ASN A 396 -1.84 -2.24 8.78
N ILE A 397 -2.15 -1.01 8.36
CA ILE A 397 -1.18 0.10 8.29
C ILE A 397 -0.63 0.38 9.70
N GLN A 398 -1.51 0.54 10.70
CA GLN A 398 -1.07 0.77 12.08
C GLN A 398 -0.22 -0.38 12.62
N VAL A 399 -0.57 -1.63 12.31
CA VAL A 399 0.22 -2.80 12.69
C VAL A 399 1.61 -2.78 12.06
N LEU A 400 1.72 -2.44 10.77
CA LEU A 400 3.02 -2.29 10.11
C LEU A 400 3.88 -1.24 10.83
N TYR A 401 3.30 -0.08 11.13
CA TYR A 401 4.03 0.98 11.82
C TYR A 401 4.45 0.59 13.24
N ASN A 402 3.58 -0.09 13.99
CA ASN A 402 3.94 -0.62 15.31
C ASN A 402 5.11 -1.60 15.25
N ARG A 403 5.13 -2.49 14.24
CA ARG A 403 6.26 -3.40 14.01
C ARG A 403 7.55 -2.61 13.74
N LEU A 404 7.49 -1.59 12.88
CA LEU A 404 8.62 -0.70 12.62
C LEU A 404 9.12 -0.01 13.90
N GLN A 405 8.23 0.57 14.70
CA GLN A 405 8.61 1.25 15.95
C GLN A 405 9.28 0.30 16.95
N ARG A 406 8.77 -0.93 17.08
CA ARG A 406 9.39 -1.95 17.95
C ARG A 406 10.79 -2.31 17.49
N THR A 407 11.00 -2.54 16.20
CA THR A 407 12.33 -2.81 15.64
C THR A 407 13.31 -1.66 15.92
N LEU A 408 12.83 -0.42 15.88
CA LEU A 408 13.65 0.77 16.14
C LEU A 408 14.00 0.94 17.62
N LEU A 409 13.09 0.56 18.52
CA LEU A 409 13.34 0.56 19.96
C LEU A 409 14.38 -0.50 20.34
N GLN A 410 14.19 -1.75 19.89
CA GLN A 410 15.13 -2.85 20.16
C GLN A 410 16.56 -2.52 19.71
N ARG A 411 16.71 -1.94 18.52
CA ARG A 411 18.02 -1.52 18.01
C ARG A 411 18.67 -0.41 18.84
N SER A 412 17.87 0.46 19.46
CA SER A 412 18.39 1.54 20.30
C SER A 412 18.86 1.04 21.67
N GLU A 413 18.40 -0.13 22.11
CA GLU A 413 18.84 -0.79 23.35
C GLU A 413 20.11 -1.65 23.13
N GLU A 414 20.37 -2.08 21.89
CA GLU A 414 21.55 -2.87 21.49
C GLU A 414 22.80 -2.02 21.17
N LEU A 415 22.62 -0.71 20.95
CA LEU A 415 23.68 0.28 20.67
C LEU A 415 24.01 1.10 21.91
#